data_AF-A0AAU8L789-F1
#
_entry.id   AF-A0AAU8L789-F1
#
_cell.length_a   1.000
_cell.length_b   1.000
_cell.length_c   1.000
_cell.angle_alpha   90.00
_cell.angle_beta   90.00
_cell.angle_gamma   90.00
#
_symmetry.space_group_name_H-M   'P 1'
#
loop_
_entity.id
_entity.type
_entity.pdbx_description
1 polymer ?
#
loop_
_entity_poly.entity_id
_entity_poly.type
_entity_poly.pdbx_seq_one_letter_code
_entity_poly.pdbx_strand_id
1 'polypeptide(L)'
;MAKCCSNCFNDKLITAYIEKESSDYGNCSFCGSRNVQLVEPENFTDTFEVLLHLYKESDNPTALPLYKLIQKDWSIFSSLNIAEHLIPQILDYTNGKFYEYFGIDDKFVANLWNEFRYEIKHNNRFFQKSQVNINELQGWIQELYTDKYPTVLFRARICEDKVKIKKNKMGKPPLKIATGGRANPVGISYLYVASDISTAIAEIRPHKSDFVSVVKLKIPSNLKLVDLRNPKNSLSPFIRTDYNVEELFKYIELLQQLGEELSKPILPRDAHLEYLPSQYLAELIKDANFDGIIYKSSVGNGDNIALFSDTNVEFRNVELYEVKKLSFDSSKI
;
A
#
# COMPACT_ATOMS: atom_id res chain seq x y z
N MET A 1 7.65 -20.41 29.82
CA MET A 1 6.81 -19.21 29.63
C MET A 1 5.98 -19.39 28.36
N ALA A 2 5.02 -18.50 28.10
CA ALA A 2 4.22 -18.54 26.88
C ALA A 2 5.07 -18.03 25.70
N LYS A 3 5.23 -18.84 24.66
CA LYS A 3 6.09 -18.51 23.51
C LYS A 3 5.28 -18.17 22.27
N CYS A 4 5.77 -17.22 21.49
CA CYS A 4 5.17 -16.78 20.23
C CYS A 4 5.96 -17.27 19.01
N CYS A 5 5.37 -17.17 17.83
CA CYS A 5 5.98 -17.58 16.56
C CYS A 5 5.77 -16.52 15.47
N SER A 6 6.42 -16.69 14.32
CA SER A 6 6.31 -15.77 13.17
C SER A 6 4.87 -15.53 12.71
N ASN A 7 3.98 -16.53 12.79
CA ASN A 7 2.56 -16.38 12.41
C ASN A 7 1.76 -15.40 13.31
N CYS A 8 2.34 -14.95 14.43
CA CYS A 8 1.72 -13.93 15.28
C CYS A 8 1.91 -12.51 14.71
N PHE A 9 2.78 -12.33 13.73
CA PHE A 9 3.23 -11.03 13.24
C PHE A 9 3.01 -10.88 11.73
N ASN A 10 2.67 -9.68 11.30
CA ASN A 10 2.71 -9.25 9.90
C ASN A 10 4.02 -8.54 9.56
N ASP A 11 4.75 -8.05 10.57
CA ASP A 11 6.01 -7.33 10.40
C ASP A 11 7.13 -8.26 9.92
N LYS A 12 7.72 -7.93 8.76
CA LYS A 12 8.70 -8.79 8.10
C LYS A 12 10.00 -8.95 8.89
N LEU A 13 10.43 -7.93 9.63
CA LEU A 13 11.68 -7.97 10.39
C LEU A 13 11.52 -8.85 11.62
N ILE A 14 10.40 -8.74 12.33
CA ILE A 14 10.07 -9.63 13.44
C ILE A 14 9.94 -11.08 12.95
N THR A 15 9.22 -11.33 11.84
CA THR A 15 9.10 -12.70 11.30
C THR A 15 10.46 -13.28 10.91
N ALA A 16 11.31 -12.50 10.24
CA ALA A 16 12.63 -12.94 9.80
C ALA A 16 13.56 -13.19 11.00
N TYR A 17 13.49 -12.36 12.04
CA TYR A 17 14.24 -12.55 13.27
C TYR A 17 13.87 -13.88 13.94
N ILE A 18 12.57 -14.18 14.09
CA ILE A 18 12.13 -15.46 14.69
C ILE A 18 12.62 -16.64 13.85
N GLU A 19 12.47 -16.57 12.54
CA GLU A 19 12.85 -17.66 11.63
C GLU A 19 14.36 -17.92 11.64
N LYS A 20 15.17 -16.89 11.89
CA LYS A 20 16.63 -16.99 11.87
C LYS A 20 17.23 -17.35 13.23
N GLU A 21 16.77 -16.71 14.30
CA GLU A 21 17.43 -16.75 15.61
C GLU A 21 16.79 -17.78 16.56
N SER A 22 15.56 -18.24 16.31
CA SER A 22 14.91 -19.25 17.16
C SER A 22 15.38 -20.67 16.82
N SER A 23 16.03 -21.33 17.78
CA SER A 23 16.32 -22.76 17.73
C SER A 23 15.24 -23.65 18.38
N ASP A 24 14.27 -23.05 19.07
CA ASP A 24 13.20 -23.80 19.74
C ASP A 24 12.00 -24.04 18.81
N TYR A 25 11.34 -25.19 18.96
CA TYR A 25 10.20 -25.62 18.16
C TYR A 25 9.09 -26.16 19.04
N GLY A 26 7.85 -25.80 18.69
CA GLY A 26 6.69 -26.32 19.41
C GLY A 26 5.38 -25.74 18.94
N ASN A 27 4.41 -25.67 19.87
CA ASN A 27 3.10 -25.10 19.62
C ASN A 27 3.06 -23.67 20.18
N CYS A 28 2.71 -22.71 19.34
CA CYS A 28 2.61 -21.30 19.73
C CYS A 28 1.48 -21.10 20.75
N SER A 29 1.80 -20.41 21.85
CA SER A 29 0.85 -20.13 22.94
C SER A 29 -0.20 -19.07 22.57
N PHE A 30 0.00 -18.32 21.48
CA PHE A 30 -0.83 -17.16 21.11
C PHE A 30 -1.71 -17.42 19.89
N CYS A 31 -1.13 -17.86 18.77
CA CYS A 31 -1.89 -18.13 17.54
C CYS A 31 -2.27 -19.62 17.35
N GLY A 32 -1.79 -20.52 18.23
CA GLY A 32 -2.10 -21.95 18.17
C GLY A 32 -1.42 -22.71 17.02
N SER A 33 -0.55 -22.08 16.25
CA SER A 33 0.26 -22.74 15.21
C SER A 33 1.08 -23.87 15.82
N ARG A 34 1.16 -25.01 15.13
CA ARG A 34 1.84 -26.21 15.61
C ARG A 34 3.15 -26.44 14.86
N ASN A 35 4.14 -26.98 15.56
CA ASN A 35 5.45 -27.32 15.01
C ASN A 35 6.12 -26.14 14.28
N VAL A 36 6.16 -25.00 14.95
CA VAL A 36 6.75 -23.74 14.46
C VAL A 36 7.90 -23.32 15.36
N GLN A 37 8.78 -22.46 14.85
CA GLN A 37 9.83 -21.82 15.66
C GLN A 37 9.22 -20.92 16.73
N LEU A 38 9.77 -20.96 17.94
CA LEU A 38 9.23 -20.31 19.12
C LEU A 38 10.24 -19.39 19.80
N VAL A 39 9.82 -18.16 20.11
CA VAL A 39 10.61 -17.18 20.86
C VAL A 39 9.84 -16.71 22.10
N GLU A 40 10.58 -16.35 23.15
CA GLU A 40 10.01 -15.68 24.31
C GLU A 40 9.66 -14.22 23.94
N PRO A 41 8.43 -13.73 24.20
CA PRO A 41 8.03 -12.37 23.84
C PRO A 41 8.91 -11.27 24.44
N GLU A 42 9.46 -11.49 25.63
CA GLU A 42 10.39 -10.58 26.33
C GLU A 42 11.66 -10.28 25.50
N ASN A 43 12.04 -11.14 24.55
CA ASN A 43 13.17 -10.88 23.66
C ASN A 43 12.93 -9.66 22.73
N PHE A 44 11.69 -9.18 22.62
CA PHE A 44 11.34 -8.02 21.81
C PHE A 44 11.18 -6.72 22.60
N THR A 45 11.39 -6.72 23.94
CA THR A 45 11.17 -5.54 24.79
C THR A 45 11.90 -4.31 24.23
N ASP A 46 13.22 -4.34 24.15
CA ASP A 46 14.03 -3.21 23.64
C ASP A 46 13.61 -2.76 22.23
N THR A 47 13.18 -3.70 21.39
CA THR A 47 12.73 -3.41 20.02
C THR A 47 11.42 -2.64 20.02
N PHE A 48 10.46 -3.01 20.88
CA PHE A 48 9.15 -2.39 20.97
C PHE A 48 9.14 -1.08 21.78
N GLU A 49 10.11 -0.86 22.67
CA GLU A 49 10.22 0.38 23.45
C GLU A 49 10.35 1.62 22.56
N VAL A 50 10.97 1.51 21.38
CA VAL A 50 11.08 2.60 20.41
C VAL A 50 9.70 3.14 20.00
N LEU A 51 8.67 2.29 19.94
CA LEU A 51 7.31 2.70 19.60
C LEU A 51 6.69 3.62 20.64
N LEU A 52 7.13 3.54 21.90
CA LEU A 52 6.59 4.33 23.00
C LEU A 52 6.89 5.82 22.84
N HIS A 53 7.84 6.24 22.00
CA HIS A 53 8.02 7.66 21.72
C HIS A 53 6.79 8.30 21.04
N LEU A 54 5.91 7.51 20.41
CA LEU A 54 4.63 8.00 19.87
C LEU A 54 3.51 8.12 20.90
N TYR A 55 3.67 7.52 22.09
CA TYR A 55 2.57 7.29 23.02
C TYR A 55 2.95 7.70 24.43
N LYS A 56 2.07 8.41 25.11
CA LYS A 56 2.23 8.69 26.54
C LYS A 56 1.08 8.11 27.34
N GLU A 57 1.38 7.63 28.54
CA GLU A 57 0.37 7.22 29.51
C GLU A 57 -0.57 8.40 29.80
N SER A 58 -1.88 8.13 29.84
CA SER A 58 -2.90 9.16 29.99
C SER A 58 -4.18 8.60 30.61
N ASP A 59 -4.75 9.37 31.53
CA ASP A 59 -6.06 9.12 32.14
C ASP A 59 -7.22 9.78 31.37
N ASN A 60 -6.94 10.37 30.20
CA ASN A 60 -7.98 11.00 29.39
C ASN A 60 -9.06 9.98 28.98
N PRO A 61 -10.36 10.34 28.98
CA PRO A 61 -11.43 9.41 28.62
C PRO A 61 -11.33 8.82 27.20
N THR A 62 -10.55 9.45 26.33
CA THR A 62 -10.29 9.02 24.95
C THR A 62 -9.03 8.16 24.80
N ALA A 63 -8.25 7.97 25.87
CA ALA A 63 -7.05 7.15 25.86
C ALA A 63 -7.41 5.67 25.63
N LEU A 64 -6.50 4.95 24.97
CA LEU A 64 -6.71 3.56 24.54
C LEU A 64 -5.63 2.64 25.14
N PRO A 65 -5.92 1.35 25.34
CA PRO A 65 -4.88 0.37 25.64
C PRO A 65 -3.80 0.38 24.56
N LEU A 66 -2.54 0.25 24.96
CA LEU A 66 -1.39 0.34 24.06
C LEU A 66 -1.49 -0.59 22.85
N TYR A 67 -2.02 -1.81 23.05
CA TYR A 67 -2.18 -2.77 21.97
C TYR A 67 -3.11 -2.32 20.86
N LYS A 68 -4.12 -1.50 21.18
CA LYS A 68 -5.03 -0.94 20.16
C LYS A 68 -4.32 0.10 19.32
N LEU A 69 -3.53 0.98 19.95
CA LEU A 69 -2.76 2.01 19.26
C LEU A 69 -1.70 1.36 18.37
N ILE A 70 -0.85 0.49 18.93
CA ILE A 70 0.21 -0.16 18.16
C ILE A 70 -0.36 -0.95 16.98
N GLN A 71 -1.46 -1.69 17.19
CA GLN A 71 -2.07 -2.44 16.09
C GLN A 71 -2.69 -1.53 15.01
N LYS A 72 -3.34 -0.43 15.41
CA LYS A 72 -3.94 0.54 14.47
C LYS A 72 -2.87 1.25 13.63
N ASP A 73 -1.79 1.65 14.27
CA ASP A 73 -0.79 2.53 13.70
C ASP A 73 0.23 1.76 12.85
N TRP A 74 0.61 0.56 13.29
CA TRP A 74 1.71 -0.20 12.68
C TRP A 74 1.29 -1.53 12.07
N SER A 75 0.10 -2.06 12.42
CA SER A 75 -0.39 -3.34 11.90
C SER A 75 0.59 -4.52 12.11
N ILE A 76 1.40 -4.47 13.18
CA ILE A 76 2.49 -5.42 13.48
C ILE A 76 1.99 -6.83 13.71
N PHE A 77 0.86 -7.01 14.39
CA PHE A 77 0.35 -8.34 14.76
C PHE A 77 -0.67 -8.86 13.74
N SER A 78 -0.77 -10.17 13.59
CA SER A 78 -1.69 -10.80 12.65
C SER A 78 -3.17 -10.64 13.03
N SER A 79 -3.47 -10.25 14.27
CA SER A 79 -4.81 -9.81 14.68
C SER A 79 -4.76 -8.92 15.93
N LEU A 80 -5.83 -8.17 16.17
CA LEU A 80 -5.99 -7.38 17.40
C LEU A 80 -5.99 -8.26 18.65
N ASN A 81 -6.58 -9.46 18.59
CA ASN A 81 -6.56 -10.41 19.70
C ASN A 81 -5.14 -10.86 20.04
N ILE A 82 -4.30 -11.10 19.02
CA ILE A 82 -2.90 -11.44 19.24
C ILE A 82 -2.13 -10.26 19.84
N ALA A 83 -2.36 -9.03 19.36
CA ALA A 83 -1.77 -7.82 19.94
C ALA A 83 -2.13 -7.66 21.42
N GLU A 84 -3.40 -7.85 21.77
CA GLU A 84 -3.92 -7.74 23.15
C GLU A 84 -3.22 -8.68 24.13
N HIS A 85 -2.87 -9.89 23.69
CA HIS A 85 -2.21 -10.89 24.53
C HIS A 85 -0.67 -10.80 24.48
N LEU A 86 -0.08 -10.34 23.37
CA LEU A 86 1.38 -10.27 23.22
C LEU A 86 1.99 -9.00 23.80
N ILE A 87 1.38 -7.83 23.62
CA ILE A 87 1.97 -6.58 24.12
C ILE A 87 2.22 -6.61 25.63
N PRO A 88 1.30 -7.10 26.48
CA PRO A 88 1.57 -7.26 27.91
C PRO A 88 2.66 -8.29 28.26
N GLN A 89 3.10 -9.13 27.31
CA GLN A 89 4.23 -10.05 27.50
C GLN A 89 5.55 -9.46 26.97
N ILE A 90 5.48 -8.52 26.03
CA ILE A 90 6.65 -7.81 25.47
C ILE A 90 7.00 -6.58 26.33
N LEU A 91 5.98 -5.83 26.77
CA LEU A 91 6.07 -4.58 27.54
C LEU A 91 5.19 -4.72 28.79
N ASP A 92 5.60 -5.56 29.74
CA ASP A 92 4.79 -5.96 30.91
C ASP A 92 4.30 -4.77 31.76
N TYR A 93 5.14 -3.75 31.93
CA TYR A 93 4.86 -2.53 32.68
C TYR A 93 3.78 -1.65 32.05
N THR A 94 3.33 -1.97 30.83
CA THR A 94 2.24 -1.28 30.13
C THR A 94 0.86 -1.88 30.42
N ASN A 95 0.81 -3.05 31.07
CA ASN A 95 -0.43 -3.77 31.29
C ASN A 95 -1.41 -3.00 32.19
N GLY A 96 -2.68 -2.95 31.79
CA GLY A 96 -3.73 -2.23 32.50
C GLY A 96 -3.66 -0.70 32.40
N LYS A 97 -2.72 -0.15 31.64
CA LYS A 97 -2.57 1.29 31.42
C LYS A 97 -3.18 1.75 30.10
N PHE A 98 -3.49 3.04 30.04
CA PHE A 98 -4.06 3.70 28.87
C PHE A 98 -3.12 4.76 28.34
N TYR A 99 -3.15 4.95 27.02
CA TYR A 99 -2.21 5.78 26.29
C TYR A 99 -2.93 6.68 25.30
N GLU A 100 -2.32 7.82 25.02
CA GLU A 100 -2.70 8.72 23.93
C GLU A 100 -1.45 9.11 23.13
N TYR A 101 -1.65 9.70 21.95
CA TYR A 101 -0.54 10.17 21.14
C TYR A 101 0.28 11.26 21.86
N PHE A 102 1.60 11.16 21.71
CA PHE A 102 2.56 12.15 22.16
C PHE A 102 3.24 12.78 20.94
N GLY A 103 3.41 14.11 20.93
CA GLY A 103 4.11 14.83 19.86
C GLY A 103 3.37 14.94 18.51
N ILE A 104 2.36 14.11 18.26
CA ILE A 104 1.55 14.10 17.04
C ILE A 104 0.07 14.19 17.43
N ASP A 105 -0.68 15.14 16.87
CA ASP A 105 -2.14 15.09 16.91
C ASP A 105 -2.67 14.40 15.63
N ASP A 106 -3.81 13.71 15.72
CA ASP A 106 -4.44 13.04 14.56
C ASP A 106 -4.70 14.02 13.39
N LYS A 107 -4.81 15.32 13.67
CA LYS A 107 -4.99 16.35 12.63
C LYS A 107 -3.70 16.60 11.87
N PHE A 108 -2.53 16.43 12.47
CA PHE A 108 -1.24 16.79 11.91
C PHE A 108 -0.95 16.03 10.62
N VAL A 109 -1.13 14.71 10.64
CA VAL A 109 -0.88 13.86 9.47
C VAL A 109 -1.90 14.10 8.37
N ALA A 110 -3.18 14.20 8.73
CA ALA A 110 -4.24 14.56 7.79
C ALA A 110 -3.98 15.94 7.17
N ASN A 111 -3.45 16.88 7.96
CA ASN A 111 -3.03 18.19 7.48
C ASN A 111 -1.83 18.08 6.55
N LEU A 112 -0.82 17.25 6.84
CA LEU A 112 0.36 17.09 5.98
C LEU A 112 0.00 16.64 4.56
N TRP A 113 -0.83 15.59 4.41
CA TRP A 113 -1.31 15.15 3.09
C TRP A 113 -2.13 16.24 2.39
N ASN A 114 -3.04 16.90 3.11
CA ASN A 114 -3.90 17.93 2.54
C ASN A 114 -3.11 19.18 2.12
N GLU A 115 -2.11 19.59 2.90
CA GLU A 115 -1.20 20.69 2.60
C GLU A 115 -0.34 20.35 1.38
N PHE A 116 0.24 19.16 1.33
CA PHE A 116 0.99 18.67 0.16
C PHE A 116 0.11 18.70 -1.10
N ARG A 117 -1.09 18.12 -1.04
CA ARG A 117 -2.05 18.17 -2.15
C ARG A 117 -2.38 19.59 -2.56
N TYR A 118 -2.68 20.46 -1.60
CA TYR A 118 -3.04 21.84 -1.87
C TYR A 118 -1.88 22.57 -2.56
N GLU A 119 -0.65 22.38 -2.09
CA GLU A 119 0.54 22.96 -2.69
C GLU A 119 0.71 22.51 -4.15
N ILE A 120 0.67 21.21 -4.43
CA ILE A 120 0.84 20.67 -5.79
C ILE A 120 -0.26 21.16 -6.74
N LYS A 121 -1.49 21.29 -6.23
CA LYS A 121 -2.65 21.75 -6.99
C LYS A 121 -2.60 23.25 -7.29
N HIS A 122 -2.23 24.07 -6.32
CA HIS A 122 -2.50 25.51 -6.34
C HIS A 122 -1.26 26.42 -6.24
N ASN A 123 -0.12 25.92 -5.77
CA ASN A 123 1.06 26.75 -5.48
C ASN A 123 2.32 26.27 -6.23
N ASN A 124 3.00 25.24 -5.72
CA ASN A 124 4.33 24.83 -6.18
C ASN A 124 4.30 23.39 -6.73
N ARG A 125 4.06 23.26 -8.03
CA ARG A 125 3.95 21.93 -8.68
C ARG A 125 5.29 21.27 -8.98
N PHE A 126 6.33 22.07 -9.26
CA PHE A 126 7.62 21.59 -9.73
C PHE A 126 8.73 21.71 -8.68
N PHE A 127 8.64 22.70 -7.80
CA PHE A 127 9.66 23.03 -6.81
C PHE A 127 9.01 23.22 -5.44
N GLN A 128 8.81 22.12 -4.71
CA GLN A 128 8.10 22.12 -3.43
C GLN A 128 8.79 23.05 -2.42
N LYS A 129 7.95 23.70 -1.61
CA LYS A 129 8.34 24.44 -0.42
C LYS A 129 7.63 23.91 0.84
N SER A 130 6.82 22.85 0.72
CA SER A 130 6.13 22.21 1.84
C SER A 130 7.08 21.58 2.85
N GLN A 131 6.50 21.22 4.00
CA GLN A 131 7.18 20.49 5.07
C GLN A 131 7.56 19.05 4.69
N VAL A 132 7.03 18.52 3.57
CA VAL A 132 7.41 17.17 3.11
C VAL A 132 8.81 17.23 2.52
N ASN A 133 9.80 16.70 3.24
CA ASN A 133 11.13 16.53 2.70
C ASN A 133 11.12 15.43 1.64
N ILE A 134 11.34 15.83 0.38
CA ILE A 134 11.30 14.94 -0.79
C ILE A 134 12.43 13.91 -0.76
N ASN A 135 13.61 14.26 -0.23
CA ASN A 135 14.73 13.33 -0.15
C ASN A 135 14.45 12.22 0.87
N GLU A 136 13.87 12.57 2.01
CA GLU A 136 13.42 11.59 3.01
C GLU A 136 12.29 10.72 2.45
N LEU A 137 11.32 11.33 1.76
CA LEU A 137 10.25 10.58 1.10
C LEU A 137 10.79 9.58 0.07
N GLN A 138 11.77 9.99 -0.75
CA GLN A 138 12.47 9.07 -1.67
C GLN A 138 13.16 7.94 -0.91
N GLY A 139 13.79 8.22 0.23
CA GLY A 139 14.36 7.21 1.11
C GLY A 139 13.32 6.17 1.56
N TRP A 140 12.17 6.62 2.06
CA TRP A 140 11.08 5.73 2.47
C TRP A 140 10.42 4.97 1.32
N ILE A 141 10.37 5.57 0.12
CA ILE A 141 9.93 4.88 -1.09
C ILE A 141 10.84 3.68 -1.41
N GLN A 142 12.15 3.78 -1.16
CA GLN A 142 13.07 2.66 -1.38
C GLN A 142 12.72 1.45 -0.49
N GLU A 143 12.33 1.71 0.75
CA GLU A 143 11.94 0.68 1.72
C GLU A 143 10.59 0.01 1.39
N LEU A 144 9.79 0.60 0.49
CA LEU A 144 8.55 -0.01 -0.02
C LEU A 144 8.77 -0.98 -1.19
N TYR A 145 10.01 -1.30 -1.53
CA TYR A 145 10.33 -2.27 -2.56
C TYR A 145 9.67 -3.64 -2.32
N THR A 146 9.13 -4.23 -3.39
CA THR A 146 8.62 -5.60 -3.36
C THR A 146 8.96 -6.37 -4.65
N ASP A 147 9.35 -7.63 -4.48
CA ASP A 147 9.40 -8.65 -5.52
C ASP A 147 8.18 -9.60 -5.46
N LYS A 148 7.28 -9.40 -4.49
CA LYS A 148 6.09 -10.22 -4.25
C LYS A 148 4.87 -9.64 -4.97
N TYR A 149 4.80 -9.91 -6.27
CA TYR A 149 3.67 -9.51 -7.13
C TYR A 149 3.28 -10.61 -8.12
N PRO A 150 2.01 -10.65 -8.58
CA PRO A 150 1.59 -11.57 -9.63
C PRO A 150 2.30 -11.24 -10.95
N THR A 151 2.92 -12.25 -11.58
CA THR A 151 3.59 -12.06 -12.88
C THR A 151 2.66 -12.27 -14.07
N VAL A 152 1.48 -12.85 -13.85
CA VAL A 152 0.42 -12.98 -14.84
C VAL A 152 -0.65 -11.96 -14.51
N LEU A 153 -0.91 -11.07 -15.45
CA LEU A 153 -1.77 -9.91 -15.27
C LEU A 153 -2.72 -9.76 -16.46
N PHE A 154 -3.66 -8.83 -16.33
CA PHE A 154 -4.72 -8.63 -17.30
C PHE A 154 -4.91 -7.14 -17.58
N ARG A 155 -5.25 -6.82 -18.82
CA ARG A 155 -5.69 -5.47 -19.20
C ARG A 155 -6.92 -5.55 -20.07
N ALA A 156 -7.92 -4.75 -19.74
CA ALA A 156 -9.15 -4.65 -20.48
C ALA A 156 -9.21 -3.36 -21.32
N ARG A 157 -9.96 -3.39 -22.43
CA ARG A 157 -10.35 -2.22 -23.23
C ARG A 157 -11.75 -2.43 -23.79
N ILE A 158 -12.58 -1.40 -23.75
CA ILE A 158 -13.88 -1.39 -24.42
C ILE A 158 -13.64 -1.50 -25.94
N CYS A 159 -14.45 -2.33 -26.59
CA CYS A 159 -14.43 -2.57 -28.03
C CYS A 159 -15.65 -1.91 -28.67
N GLU A 160 -15.45 -1.36 -29.85
CA GLU A 160 -16.54 -0.98 -30.74
C GLU A 160 -17.02 -2.22 -31.52
N ASP A 161 -18.33 -2.30 -31.75
CA ASP A 161 -18.97 -3.27 -32.67
C ASP A 161 -18.61 -4.76 -32.49
N LYS A 162 -18.34 -5.18 -31.25
CA LYS A 162 -17.91 -6.56 -30.90
C LYS A 162 -16.60 -6.99 -31.59
N VAL A 163 -15.82 -6.04 -32.10
CA VAL A 163 -14.56 -6.35 -32.78
C VAL A 163 -13.43 -6.45 -31.76
N LYS A 164 -12.79 -7.62 -31.69
CA LYS A 164 -11.66 -7.86 -30.80
C LYS A 164 -10.48 -6.95 -31.15
N ILE A 165 -9.99 -6.21 -30.16
CA ILE A 165 -8.80 -5.36 -30.31
C ILE A 165 -7.57 -6.26 -30.53
N LYS A 166 -6.76 -5.90 -31.53
CA LYS A 166 -5.54 -6.64 -31.86
C LYS A 166 -4.56 -6.59 -30.69
N LYS A 167 -3.84 -7.69 -30.47
CA LYS A 167 -2.83 -7.85 -29.42
C LYS A 167 -1.83 -6.69 -29.35
N ASN A 168 -1.31 -6.23 -30.49
CA ASN A 168 -0.36 -5.12 -30.59
C ASN A 168 -0.96 -3.73 -30.28
N LYS A 169 -2.27 -3.65 -30.01
CA LYS A 169 -2.97 -2.43 -29.58
C LYS A 169 -3.35 -2.48 -28.10
N MET A 170 -2.96 -3.52 -27.36
CA MET A 170 -3.26 -3.66 -25.93
C MET A 170 -2.16 -3.10 -25.01
N GLY A 171 -1.03 -2.65 -25.55
CA GLY A 171 0.04 -1.95 -24.83
C GLY A 171 -0.33 -0.53 -24.40
N LYS A 172 0.58 0.20 -23.76
CA LYS A 172 0.30 1.57 -23.28
C LYS A 172 -0.10 2.52 -24.43
N PRO A 173 -0.91 3.56 -24.18
CA PRO A 173 -1.32 4.48 -25.25
C PRO A 173 -0.09 5.16 -25.89
N PRO A 174 -0.07 5.37 -27.22
CA PRO A 174 0.96 6.17 -27.87
C PRO A 174 1.05 7.58 -27.27
N LEU A 175 2.27 8.14 -27.20
CA LEU A 175 2.54 9.42 -26.54
C LEU A 175 1.61 10.56 -27.00
N LYS A 176 1.33 10.63 -28.31
CA LYS A 176 0.49 11.69 -28.91
C LYS A 176 -0.97 11.70 -28.43
N ILE A 177 -1.46 10.57 -27.89
CA ILE A 177 -2.84 10.42 -27.42
C ILE A 177 -2.92 10.00 -25.95
N ALA A 178 -1.78 10.03 -25.25
CA ALA A 178 -1.72 9.68 -23.83
C ALA A 178 -2.37 10.79 -23.00
N THR A 179 -3.56 10.51 -22.47
CA THR A 179 -4.25 11.38 -21.51
C THR A 179 -3.67 11.19 -20.11
N GLY A 180 -3.86 12.20 -19.25
CA GLY A 180 -3.49 12.10 -17.85
C GLY A 180 -4.33 11.02 -17.15
N GLY A 181 -3.66 10.15 -16.41
CA GLY A 181 -4.26 9.16 -15.53
C GLY A 181 -3.86 9.41 -14.09
N ARG A 182 -4.21 8.48 -13.18
CA ARG A 182 -3.92 8.63 -11.74
C ARG A 182 -2.43 8.71 -11.45
N ALA A 183 -1.62 7.92 -12.15
CA ALA A 183 -0.17 7.91 -11.99
C ALA A 183 0.57 8.69 -13.09
N ASN A 184 0.05 8.76 -14.31
CA ASN A 184 0.77 9.36 -15.44
C ASN A 184 0.28 10.79 -15.75
N PRO A 185 1.18 11.78 -15.86
CA PRO A 185 0.86 13.09 -16.43
C PRO A 185 0.42 13.00 -17.90
N VAL A 186 -0.22 14.07 -18.39
CA VAL A 186 -0.53 14.22 -19.82
C VAL A 186 0.77 14.18 -20.64
N GLY A 187 0.77 13.44 -21.75
CA GLY A 187 1.95 13.27 -22.61
C GLY A 187 2.95 12.20 -22.14
N ILE A 188 2.78 11.65 -20.92
CA ILE A 188 3.53 10.51 -20.41
C ILE A 188 2.58 9.30 -20.38
N SER A 189 3.06 8.14 -20.83
CA SER A 189 2.25 6.94 -20.98
C SER A 189 2.75 5.80 -20.11
N TYR A 190 1.86 5.30 -19.24
CA TYR A 190 2.05 4.13 -18.38
C TYR A 190 1.09 3.00 -18.77
N LEU A 191 1.51 1.76 -18.47
CA LEU A 191 0.73 0.56 -18.69
C LEU A 191 0.00 0.18 -17.40
N TYR A 192 -1.32 0.36 -17.38
CA TYR A 192 -2.18 -0.08 -16.28
C TYR A 192 -2.70 -1.50 -16.53
N VAL A 193 -2.55 -2.37 -15.54
CA VAL A 193 -2.93 -3.78 -15.57
C VAL A 193 -3.46 -4.20 -14.20
N ALA A 194 -4.20 -5.30 -14.14
CA ALA A 194 -4.74 -5.85 -12.89
C ALA A 194 -4.34 -7.32 -12.70
N SER A 195 -4.39 -7.78 -11.45
CA SER A 195 -4.07 -9.17 -11.06
C SER A 195 -5.05 -10.21 -11.59
N ASP A 196 -6.28 -9.80 -11.91
CA ASP A 196 -7.34 -10.68 -12.38
C ASP A 196 -8.24 -10.00 -13.43
N ILE A 197 -9.00 -10.82 -14.16
CA ILE A 197 -9.87 -10.38 -15.25
C ILE A 197 -11.01 -9.49 -14.75
N SER A 198 -11.65 -9.85 -13.63
CA SER A 198 -12.76 -9.07 -13.07
C SER A 198 -12.35 -7.65 -12.71
N THR A 199 -11.20 -7.49 -12.05
CA THR A 199 -10.62 -6.20 -11.70
C THR A 199 -10.24 -5.40 -12.95
N ALA A 200 -9.59 -6.03 -13.94
CA ALA A 200 -9.26 -5.36 -15.21
C ALA A 200 -10.51 -4.81 -15.92
N ILE A 201 -11.60 -5.59 -15.97
CA ILE A 201 -12.87 -5.17 -16.57
C ILE A 201 -13.52 -4.08 -15.73
N ALA A 202 -13.51 -4.18 -14.39
CA ALA A 202 -14.12 -3.18 -13.52
C ALA A 202 -13.46 -1.79 -13.62
N GLU A 203 -12.13 -1.74 -13.76
CA GLU A 203 -11.37 -0.48 -13.86
C GLU A 203 -11.74 0.36 -15.09
N ILE A 204 -12.12 -0.27 -16.20
CA ILE A 204 -12.56 0.46 -17.41
C ILE A 204 -14.04 0.89 -17.36
N ARG A 205 -14.76 0.52 -16.29
CA ARG A 205 -16.15 0.91 -15.99
C ARG A 205 -17.10 0.77 -17.20
N PRO A 206 -17.22 -0.43 -17.78
CA PRO A 206 -18.05 -0.64 -18.95
C PRO A 206 -19.54 -0.61 -18.57
N HIS A 207 -20.38 -0.33 -19.55
CA HIS A 207 -21.83 -0.43 -19.43
C HIS A 207 -22.34 -1.85 -19.74
N LYS A 208 -23.58 -2.13 -19.34
CA LYS A 208 -24.25 -3.38 -19.75
C LYS A 208 -24.27 -3.46 -21.27
N SER A 209 -23.98 -4.65 -21.81
CA SER A 209 -23.88 -4.95 -23.24
C SER A 209 -22.67 -4.36 -23.96
N ASP A 210 -21.74 -3.71 -23.24
CA ASP A 210 -20.42 -3.41 -23.81
C ASP A 210 -19.64 -4.71 -24.06
N PHE A 211 -18.82 -4.66 -25.10
CA PHE A 211 -17.86 -5.72 -25.43
C PHE A 211 -16.47 -5.29 -25.00
N VAL A 212 -15.75 -6.17 -24.34
CA VAL A 212 -14.46 -5.86 -23.72
C VAL A 212 -13.41 -6.85 -24.22
N SER A 213 -12.33 -6.33 -24.78
CA SER A 213 -11.14 -7.13 -25.09
C SER A 213 -10.28 -7.18 -23.86
N VAL A 214 -9.97 -8.38 -23.38
CA VAL A 214 -9.05 -8.59 -22.28
C VAL A 214 -7.82 -9.31 -22.81
N VAL A 215 -6.64 -8.70 -22.61
CA VAL A 215 -5.37 -9.35 -22.89
C VAL A 215 -4.82 -9.95 -21.61
N LYS A 216 -4.35 -11.19 -21.70
CA LYS A 216 -3.45 -11.78 -20.69
C LYS A 216 -2.03 -11.35 -21.01
N LEU A 217 -1.29 -10.90 -20.01
CA LEU A 217 0.11 -10.52 -20.15
C LEU A 217 0.97 -11.16 -19.07
N LYS A 218 2.26 -11.34 -19.37
CA LYS A 218 3.26 -11.78 -18.42
C LYS A 218 4.35 -10.72 -18.29
N ILE A 219 4.67 -10.37 -17.05
CA ILE A 219 5.77 -9.45 -16.72
C ILE A 219 6.97 -10.21 -16.15
N PRO A 220 8.19 -9.66 -16.22
CA PRO A 220 9.36 -10.22 -15.56
C PRO A 220 9.16 -10.32 -14.05
N SER A 221 9.77 -11.32 -13.41
CA SER A 221 9.73 -11.51 -11.95
C SER A 221 10.80 -10.70 -11.20
N ASN A 222 11.57 -9.88 -11.90
CA ASN A 222 12.67 -9.08 -11.36
C ASN A 222 12.44 -7.57 -11.53
N LEU A 223 11.20 -7.15 -11.86
CA LEU A 223 10.82 -5.74 -11.79
C LEU A 223 10.88 -5.25 -10.35
N LYS A 224 11.32 -4.00 -10.18
CA LYS A 224 11.27 -3.27 -8.92
C LYS A 224 9.95 -2.51 -8.83
N LEU A 225 9.04 -2.97 -7.97
CA LEU A 225 7.78 -2.28 -7.73
C LEU A 225 7.74 -1.67 -6.34
N VAL A 226 7.12 -0.50 -6.22
CA VAL A 226 6.73 0.08 -4.92
C VAL A 226 5.39 -0.52 -4.50
N ASP A 227 5.34 -1.09 -3.29
CA ASP A 227 4.15 -1.72 -2.73
C ASP A 227 3.30 -0.76 -1.90
N LEU A 228 2.28 -0.16 -2.53
CA LEU A 228 1.31 0.70 -1.88
C LEU A 228 0.02 -0.03 -1.50
N ARG A 229 0.00 -1.38 -1.52
CA ARG A 229 -1.19 -2.14 -1.09
C ARG A 229 -1.44 -2.02 0.40
N ASN A 230 -0.36 -1.99 1.18
CA ASN A 230 -0.38 -1.74 2.62
C ASN A 230 1.00 -1.26 3.10
N PRO A 231 1.30 0.05 3.01
CA PRO A 231 2.58 0.61 3.45
C PRO A 231 2.96 0.27 4.89
N LYS A 232 1.99 0.17 5.81
CA LYS A 232 2.21 -0.19 7.22
C LYS A 232 2.84 -1.58 7.40
N ASN A 233 2.51 -2.53 6.52
CA ASN A 233 3.11 -3.87 6.56
C ASN A 233 4.46 -3.95 5.82
N SER A 234 4.77 -2.95 4.99
CA SER A 234 6.01 -2.92 4.21
C SER A 234 7.11 -2.15 4.95
N LEU A 235 6.76 -1.07 5.63
CA LEU A 235 7.66 -0.24 6.43
C LEU A 235 7.60 -0.67 7.89
N SER A 236 8.57 -1.48 8.29
CA SER A 236 8.70 -1.87 9.69
C SER A 236 9.14 -0.67 10.54
N PRO A 237 8.52 -0.43 11.71
CA PRO A 237 9.05 0.54 12.68
C PRO A 237 10.46 0.21 13.18
N PHE A 238 10.92 -1.03 12.95
CA PHE A 238 12.18 -1.56 13.44
C PHE A 238 13.29 -1.55 12.37
N ILE A 239 13.03 -0.95 11.20
CA ILE A 239 13.92 -1.01 10.04
C ILE A 239 15.21 -0.22 10.21
N ARG A 240 15.18 0.86 10.99
CA ARG A 240 16.33 1.74 11.20
C ARG A 240 16.37 2.22 12.65
N THR A 241 17.46 1.94 13.34
CA THR A 241 17.65 2.32 14.75
C THR A 241 18.02 3.79 14.95
N ASP A 242 18.36 4.50 13.87
CA ASP A 242 18.80 5.89 13.87
C ASP A 242 17.69 6.91 13.55
N TYR A 243 16.45 6.47 13.31
CA TYR A 243 15.36 7.36 12.88
C TYR A 243 14.37 7.67 14.00
N ASN A 244 13.81 8.87 13.92
CA ASN A 244 12.72 9.27 14.77
C ASN A 244 11.44 8.52 14.35
N VAL A 245 10.88 7.72 15.25
CA VAL A 245 9.64 6.96 15.00
C VAL A 245 8.47 7.88 14.64
N GLU A 246 8.45 9.12 15.13
CA GLU A 246 7.47 10.15 14.75
C GLU A 246 7.57 10.52 13.27
N GLU A 247 8.79 10.60 12.75
CA GLU A 247 9.04 10.91 11.34
C GLU A 247 8.63 9.75 10.45
N LEU A 248 9.03 8.52 10.81
CA LEU A 248 8.58 7.33 10.10
C LEU A 248 7.05 7.23 10.07
N PHE A 249 6.39 7.47 11.20
CA PHE A 249 4.92 7.44 11.27
C PHE A 249 4.27 8.45 10.31
N LYS A 250 4.79 9.70 10.25
CA LYS A 250 4.31 10.72 9.30
C LYS A 250 4.41 10.24 7.84
N TYR A 251 5.54 9.60 7.48
CA TYR A 251 5.77 9.13 6.12
C TYR A 251 4.96 7.88 5.76
N ILE A 252 4.78 6.93 6.69
CA ILE A 252 3.91 5.77 6.51
C ILE A 252 2.49 6.22 6.16
N GLU A 253 1.95 7.17 6.92
CA GLU A 253 0.60 7.69 6.70
C GLU A 253 0.49 8.46 5.38
N LEU A 254 1.51 9.27 5.02
CA LEU A 254 1.56 9.94 3.72
C LEU A 254 1.54 8.94 2.56
N LEU A 255 2.32 7.86 2.66
CA LEU A 255 2.40 6.80 1.66
C LEU A 255 1.11 5.96 1.61
N GLN A 256 0.43 5.77 2.75
CA GLN A 256 -0.88 5.16 2.81
C GLN A 256 -1.92 6.00 2.06
N GLN A 257 -1.96 7.31 2.31
CA GLN A 257 -2.82 8.24 1.58
C GLN A 257 -2.53 8.23 0.07
N LEU A 258 -1.26 8.13 -0.35
CA LEU A 258 -0.90 7.97 -1.76
C LEU A 258 -1.51 6.69 -2.36
N GLY A 259 -1.38 5.56 -1.67
CA GLY A 259 -2.00 4.30 -2.09
C GLY A 259 -3.52 4.43 -2.28
N GLU A 260 -4.18 5.04 -1.30
CA GLU A 260 -5.63 5.31 -1.33
C GLU A 260 -6.03 6.23 -2.49
N GLU A 261 -5.24 7.26 -2.81
CA GLU A 261 -5.53 8.22 -3.87
C GLU A 261 -5.30 7.64 -5.27
N LEU A 262 -4.37 6.69 -5.42
CA LEU A 262 -4.27 5.87 -6.62
C LEU A 262 -5.49 4.95 -6.79
N SER A 263 -6.12 4.52 -5.69
CA SER A 263 -7.33 3.69 -5.71
C SER A 263 -8.62 4.50 -5.83
N LYS A 264 -8.65 5.76 -5.41
CA LYS A 264 -9.88 6.55 -5.31
C LYS A 264 -10.54 6.87 -6.67
N PRO A 265 -11.84 6.65 -6.85
CA PRO A 265 -12.56 7.11 -8.03
C PRO A 265 -12.66 8.63 -8.03
N ILE A 266 -12.20 9.27 -9.11
CA ILE A 266 -12.28 10.72 -9.31
C ILE A 266 -13.28 11.03 -10.44
N LEU A 267 -14.02 12.13 -10.30
CA LEU A 267 -14.95 12.61 -11.31
C LEU A 267 -14.16 13.15 -12.53
N PRO A 268 -14.56 12.81 -13.76
CA PRO A 268 -13.80 13.19 -14.96
C PRO A 268 -13.51 14.69 -15.10
N ARG A 269 -14.43 15.55 -14.66
CA ARG A 269 -14.26 17.01 -14.69
C ARG A 269 -13.15 17.54 -13.78
N ASP A 270 -12.93 16.86 -12.65
CA ASP A 270 -11.97 17.28 -11.61
C ASP A 270 -10.62 16.56 -11.77
N ALA A 271 -10.57 15.51 -12.59
CA ALA A 271 -9.42 14.62 -12.79
C ALA A 271 -8.10 15.36 -13.08
N HIS A 272 -8.13 16.41 -13.89
CA HIS A 272 -6.94 17.17 -14.27
C HIS A 272 -6.20 17.79 -13.08
N LEU A 273 -6.93 18.19 -12.02
CA LEU A 273 -6.38 18.79 -10.82
C LEU A 273 -6.17 17.74 -9.73
N GLU A 274 -7.13 16.83 -9.57
CA GLU A 274 -7.10 15.79 -8.53
C GLU A 274 -5.99 14.75 -8.74
N TYR A 275 -5.57 14.50 -9.98
CA TYR A 275 -4.46 13.57 -10.25
C TYR A 275 -3.06 14.17 -10.02
N LEU A 276 -2.91 15.49 -9.88
CA LEU A 276 -1.58 16.08 -9.79
C LEU A 276 -0.72 15.55 -8.63
N PRO A 277 -1.25 15.36 -7.40
CA PRO A 277 -0.46 14.86 -6.28
C PRO A 277 0.02 13.42 -6.50
N SER A 278 -0.84 12.52 -6.97
CA SER A 278 -0.49 11.13 -7.25
C SER A 278 0.41 10.99 -8.48
N GLN A 279 0.24 11.82 -9.51
CA GLN A 279 1.14 11.90 -10.65
C GLN A 279 2.54 12.38 -10.24
N TYR A 280 2.63 13.42 -9.40
CA TYR A 280 3.90 13.91 -8.89
C TYR A 280 4.66 12.79 -8.16
N LEU A 281 3.97 12.08 -7.26
CA LEU A 281 4.56 10.99 -6.49
C LEU A 281 4.92 9.79 -7.36
N ALA A 282 4.15 9.50 -8.41
CA ALA A 282 4.51 8.47 -9.37
C ALA A 282 5.78 8.82 -10.18
N GLU A 283 5.96 10.08 -10.59
CA GLU A 283 7.23 10.51 -11.19
C GLU A 283 8.39 10.45 -10.19
N LEU A 284 8.15 10.76 -8.90
CA LEU A 284 9.17 10.63 -7.86
C LEU A 284 9.62 9.18 -7.68
N ILE A 285 8.67 8.22 -7.68
CA ILE A 285 8.94 6.78 -7.63
C ILE A 285 9.73 6.33 -8.86
N LYS A 286 9.40 6.85 -10.04
CA LYS A 286 10.12 6.57 -11.28
C LYS A 286 11.54 7.14 -11.28
N ASP A 287 11.73 8.35 -10.77
CA ASP A 287 13.05 8.97 -10.58
C ASP A 287 13.91 8.18 -9.59
N ALA A 288 13.27 7.60 -8.57
CA ALA A 288 13.85 6.63 -7.65
C ALA A 288 14.17 5.24 -8.28
N ASN A 289 14.07 5.12 -9.61
CA ASN A 289 14.50 3.99 -10.44
C ASN A 289 13.71 2.68 -10.22
N PHE A 290 12.42 2.81 -9.88
CA PHE A 290 11.44 1.72 -9.89
C PHE A 290 10.82 1.53 -11.27
N ASP A 291 10.33 0.32 -11.56
CA ASP A 291 9.66 -0.04 -12.81
C ASP A 291 8.15 0.27 -12.79
N GLY A 292 7.57 0.44 -11.61
CA GLY A 292 6.15 0.73 -11.44
C GLY A 292 5.67 0.69 -9.99
N ILE A 293 4.35 0.75 -9.85
CA ILE A 293 3.66 0.83 -8.56
C ILE A 293 2.58 -0.26 -8.51
N ILE A 294 2.50 -1.01 -7.42
CA ILE A 294 1.40 -1.94 -7.13
C ILE A 294 0.53 -1.39 -6.01
N TYR A 295 -0.79 -1.41 -6.19
CA TYR A 295 -1.76 -0.83 -5.25
C TYR A 295 -3.10 -1.57 -5.31
N LYS A 296 -3.95 -1.41 -4.29
CA LYS A 296 -5.26 -2.09 -4.24
C LYS A 296 -6.24 -1.51 -5.26
N SER A 297 -7.06 -2.34 -5.91
CA SER A 297 -8.20 -1.81 -6.67
C SER A 297 -9.30 -1.34 -5.71
N SER A 298 -10.01 -0.26 -6.07
CA SER A 298 -11.21 0.18 -5.36
C SER A 298 -12.51 -0.36 -5.99
N VAL A 299 -12.41 -1.03 -7.14
CA VAL A 299 -13.56 -1.49 -7.94
C VAL A 299 -13.53 -3.00 -8.19
N GLY A 300 -12.52 -3.69 -7.67
CA GLY A 300 -12.36 -5.14 -7.70
C GLY A 300 -11.60 -5.64 -6.47
N ASN A 301 -11.54 -6.96 -6.30
CA ASN A 301 -10.84 -7.60 -5.17
C ASN A 301 -9.34 -7.79 -5.42
N GLY A 302 -8.88 -7.52 -6.64
CA GLY A 302 -7.49 -7.67 -7.05
C GLY A 302 -6.62 -6.45 -6.78
N ASP A 303 -5.36 -6.58 -7.19
CA ASP A 303 -4.37 -5.53 -7.17
C ASP A 303 -4.22 -4.92 -8.58
N ASN A 304 -3.99 -3.62 -8.65
CA ASN A 304 -3.59 -2.90 -9.85
C ASN A 304 -2.08 -2.69 -9.88
N ILE A 305 -1.53 -2.66 -11.09
CA ILE A 305 -0.13 -2.29 -11.33
C ILE A 305 -0.08 -1.21 -12.42
N ALA A 306 0.58 -0.11 -12.11
CA ALA A 306 0.96 0.93 -13.07
C ALA A 306 2.46 0.77 -13.41
N LEU A 307 2.76 0.23 -14.59
CA LEU A 307 4.13 0.07 -15.07
C LEU A 307 4.55 1.30 -15.88
N PHE A 308 5.74 1.82 -15.60
CA PHE A 308 6.26 3.00 -16.30
C PHE A 308 6.68 2.69 -17.74
N SER A 309 7.01 1.42 -18.01
CA SER A 309 7.32 0.90 -19.34
C SER A 309 6.63 -0.43 -19.62
N ASP A 310 6.41 -0.71 -20.91
CA ASP A 310 5.93 -2.01 -21.40
C ASP A 310 6.96 -2.75 -22.27
N THR A 311 8.23 -2.32 -22.28
CA THR A 311 9.31 -2.89 -23.13
C THR A 311 9.52 -4.40 -22.92
N ASN A 312 9.42 -4.88 -21.68
CA ASN A 312 9.68 -6.29 -21.33
C ASN A 312 8.40 -7.08 -21.05
N VAL A 313 7.25 -6.59 -21.53
CA VAL A 313 5.95 -7.21 -21.27
C VAL A 313 5.59 -8.18 -22.38
N GLU A 314 5.39 -9.45 -22.02
CA GLU A 314 4.91 -10.48 -22.93
C GLU A 314 3.38 -10.43 -22.99
N PHE A 315 2.83 -9.79 -24.03
CA PHE A 315 1.41 -9.90 -24.33
C PHE A 315 1.11 -11.33 -24.82
N ARG A 316 0.00 -11.94 -24.40
CA ARG A 316 -0.42 -13.29 -24.80
C ARG A 316 -1.72 -13.26 -25.61
N ASN A 317 -2.69 -14.08 -25.25
CA ASN A 317 -4.00 -14.16 -25.87
C ASN A 317 -4.86 -12.94 -25.53
N VAL A 318 -5.68 -12.53 -26.51
CA VAL A 318 -6.77 -11.57 -26.31
C VAL A 318 -8.09 -12.32 -26.46
N GLU A 319 -8.95 -12.16 -25.47
CA GLU A 319 -10.29 -12.75 -25.40
C GLU A 319 -11.34 -11.64 -25.37
N LEU A 320 -12.54 -11.94 -25.88
CA LEU A 320 -13.66 -11.00 -25.93
C LEU A 320 -14.69 -11.40 -24.88
N TYR A 321 -15.11 -10.42 -24.08
CA TYR A 321 -16.11 -10.56 -23.03
C TYR A 321 -17.31 -9.68 -23.33
N GLU A 322 -18.50 -10.13 -22.95
CA GLU A 322 -19.72 -9.32 -22.95
C GLU A 322 -20.11 -9.01 -21.51
N VAL A 323 -20.38 -7.73 -21.23
CA VAL A 323 -20.80 -7.29 -19.89
C VAL A 323 -22.29 -7.58 -19.70
N LYS A 324 -22.59 -8.66 -18.98
CA LYS A 324 -23.98 -9.13 -18.77
C LYS A 324 -24.73 -8.35 -17.69
N LYS A 325 -24.06 -8.01 -16.59
CA LYS A 325 -24.66 -7.39 -15.40
C LYS A 325 -23.62 -6.55 -14.65
N LEU A 326 -24.06 -5.40 -14.15
CA LEU A 326 -23.32 -4.59 -13.17
C LEU A 326 -23.94 -4.80 -11.79
N SER A 327 -23.10 -4.88 -10.76
CA SER A 327 -23.52 -4.90 -9.37
C SER A 327 -23.13 -3.57 -8.75
N PHE A 328 -24.06 -2.93 -8.04
CA PHE A 328 -23.82 -1.67 -7.35
C PHE A 328 -24.12 -1.88 -5.87
N ASP A 329 -23.24 -1.39 -5.03
CA ASP A 329 -23.45 -1.27 -3.59
C ASP A 329 -23.64 0.21 -3.24
N SER A 330 -24.55 0.51 -2.32
CA SER A 330 -24.84 1.89 -1.92
C SER A 330 -25.22 2.00 -0.45
N SER A 331 -24.77 3.08 0.17
CA SER A 331 -25.13 3.47 1.53
C SER A 331 -25.71 4.88 1.52
N LYS A 332 -26.63 5.14 2.46
CA LYS A 332 -27.12 6.49 2.71
C LYS A 332 -26.08 7.24 3.53
N ILE A 333 -25.64 8.40 3.03
CA ILE A 333 -24.69 9.30 3.71
C ILE A 333 -25.47 10.25 4.63
#